data_AF-A0A241VAD2-F1
#
_entry.id   AF-A0A241VAD2-F1
#
_cell.length_a   1.000
_cell.length_b   1.000
_cell.length_c   1.000
_cell.angle_alpha   90.00
_cell.angle_beta   90.00
_cell.angle_gamma   90.00
#
_symmetry.space_group_name_H-M   'P 1'
#
loop_
_entity.id
_entity.type
_entity.pdbx_description
1 polymer ?
#
loop_
_entity_poly.entity_id
_entity_poly.type
_entity_poly.pdbx_seq_one_letter_code
_entity_poly.pdbx_strand_id
1 'polypeptide(L)'
;MLVYKYRGGAFKRDLESLQKDQFWASNTQQLNDPCEGLVSINNYEKQIETLKLIFPQQAKHTVMLNQCFQNIIDMKDQKLGIFSLSKNYNDELLWAHYADSHKGFCIEYELNKLLKGQNPKHRYFDGTYTDNLPNISLSDILSKEDDNSLIRMMLGYKAKKWEYENELRIITENYGLNSYDYRAVKSIYFGLRMSDSEITKIMDTMKGRNIRYFKMKLKPNSFQLDAIQIEDKFPTKKRYKYSIAPIAERAVDPSTLKSEYKEFSPYLDKLAEIIRREADCIEVSYVDLSHSKSTLNHPIFFAQYKTKKNDWLTHTVHYSKQQIDEEYDKIDDL
;
A
#
# COMPACT_ATOMS: atom_id res chain seq x y z
N MET A 1 -9.85 1.80 -3.89
CA MET A 1 -9.29 1.83 -5.26
C MET A 1 -8.52 0.54 -5.50
N LEU A 2 -8.56 0.01 -6.73
CA LEU A 2 -7.77 -1.15 -7.14
C LEU A 2 -6.51 -0.70 -7.90
N VAL A 3 -5.40 -1.39 -7.67
CA VAL A 3 -4.09 -1.11 -8.27
C VAL A 3 -3.38 -2.43 -8.59
N TYR A 4 -2.50 -2.40 -9.57
CA TYR A 4 -2.05 -3.60 -10.28
C TYR A 4 -0.53 -3.72 -10.30
N LYS A 5 -0.01 -4.92 -10.03
CA LYS A 5 1.41 -5.22 -10.16
C LYS A 5 1.66 -6.37 -11.11
N TYR A 6 2.31 -6.08 -12.23
CA TYR A 6 2.80 -7.07 -13.18
C TYR A 6 4.09 -7.73 -12.66
N ARG A 7 4.19 -9.04 -12.84
CA ARG A 7 5.30 -9.90 -12.41
C ARG A 7 5.62 -10.94 -13.47
N GLY A 8 6.90 -11.25 -13.66
CA GLY A 8 7.39 -12.21 -14.65
C GLY A 8 8.91 -12.33 -14.62
N GLY A 9 9.44 -13.39 -15.23
CA GLY A 9 10.89 -13.62 -15.41
C GLY A 9 11.62 -14.18 -14.18
N ALA A 10 11.05 -14.07 -12.98
CA ALA A 10 11.62 -14.60 -11.74
C ALA A 10 10.58 -15.34 -10.89
N PHE A 11 9.93 -16.36 -11.48
CA PHE A 11 8.77 -17.04 -10.92
C PHE A 11 8.95 -17.49 -9.45
N LYS A 12 10.09 -18.11 -9.11
CA LYS A 12 10.37 -18.57 -7.73
C LYS A 12 10.32 -17.43 -6.71
N ARG A 13 11.00 -16.31 -7.00
CA ARG A 13 11.03 -15.12 -6.13
C ARG A 13 9.63 -14.51 -5.98
N ASP A 14 8.91 -14.41 -7.10
CA ASP A 14 7.58 -13.79 -7.11
C ASP A 14 6.57 -14.66 -6.33
N LEU A 15 6.67 -15.99 -6.45
CA LEU A 15 5.87 -16.94 -5.67
C LEU A 15 6.18 -16.88 -4.16
N GLU A 16 7.46 -16.81 -3.79
CA GLU A 16 7.87 -16.65 -2.39
C GLU A 16 7.34 -15.34 -1.79
N SER A 17 7.32 -14.26 -2.56
CA SER A 17 6.79 -12.95 -2.14
C SER A 17 5.28 -13.03 -1.90
N LEU A 18 4.52 -13.67 -2.79
CA LEU A 18 3.10 -13.96 -2.60
C LEU A 18 2.83 -14.82 -1.37
N GLN A 19 3.61 -15.90 -1.18
CA GLN A 19 3.45 -16.81 -0.05
C GLN A 19 3.62 -16.11 1.30
N LYS A 20 4.54 -15.15 1.37
CA LYS A 20 4.89 -14.40 2.58
C LYS A 20 4.09 -13.11 2.76
N ASP A 21 3.18 -12.80 1.84
CA ASP A 21 2.42 -11.55 1.77
C ASP A 21 3.35 -10.31 1.78
N GLN A 22 4.33 -10.31 0.87
CA GLN A 22 5.39 -9.30 0.78
C GLN A 22 5.53 -8.68 -0.62
N PHE A 23 5.97 -7.42 -0.66
CA PHE A 23 6.41 -6.74 -1.87
C PHE A 23 7.80 -6.14 -1.69
N TRP A 24 8.54 -6.03 -2.79
CA TRP A 24 9.81 -5.31 -2.86
C TRP A 24 9.58 -3.88 -3.35
N ALA A 25 10.05 -2.90 -2.59
CA ALA A 25 10.14 -1.50 -2.99
C ALA A 25 11.58 -1.22 -3.47
N SER A 26 11.75 -0.91 -4.74
CA SER A 26 13.06 -0.68 -5.36
C SER A 26 13.59 0.72 -5.03
N ASN A 27 14.89 0.91 -4.89
CA ASN A 27 15.45 2.26 -5.00
C ASN A 27 15.49 2.71 -6.48
N THR A 28 15.81 3.97 -6.74
CA THR A 28 15.84 4.56 -8.10
C THR A 28 16.79 3.81 -9.05
N GLN A 29 17.91 3.31 -8.53
CA GLN A 29 18.92 2.56 -9.31
C GLN A 29 18.47 1.16 -9.74
N GLN A 30 17.45 0.60 -9.07
CA GLN A 30 16.91 -0.74 -9.34
C GLN A 30 15.68 -0.72 -10.26
N LEU A 31 15.17 0.47 -10.60
CA LEU A 31 14.07 0.61 -11.55
C LEU A 31 14.58 0.47 -12.99
N ASN A 32 13.67 0.16 -13.91
CA ASN A 32 14.01 -0.15 -15.30
C ASN A 32 14.25 1.09 -16.17
N ASP A 33 13.72 2.24 -15.78
CA ASP A 33 13.95 3.51 -16.49
C ASP A 33 15.14 4.25 -15.85
N PRO A 34 16.23 4.55 -16.60
CA PRO A 34 17.37 5.29 -16.07
C PRO A 34 17.04 6.75 -15.73
N CYS A 35 15.88 7.28 -16.15
CA CYS A 35 15.43 8.63 -15.79
C CYS A 35 14.67 8.69 -14.45
N GLU A 36 14.60 7.57 -13.70
CA GLU A 36 13.86 7.51 -12.45
C GLU A 36 14.44 8.43 -11.38
N GLY A 37 13.61 9.33 -10.88
CA GLY A 37 13.98 10.31 -9.86
C GLY A 37 14.93 11.41 -10.35
N LEU A 38 15.02 11.63 -11.66
CA LEU A 38 15.83 12.69 -12.25
C LEU A 38 15.17 14.05 -12.05
N VAL A 39 15.91 14.99 -11.45
CA VAL A 39 15.48 16.36 -11.18
C VAL A 39 16.57 17.35 -11.59
N SER A 40 16.19 18.54 -12.02
CA SER A 40 17.10 19.68 -12.15
C SER A 40 17.15 20.45 -10.83
N ILE A 41 18.33 21.01 -10.51
CA ILE A 41 18.53 21.86 -9.34
C ILE A 41 19.00 23.27 -9.74
N ASN A 42 18.90 23.63 -11.02
CA ASN A 42 19.44 24.88 -11.55
C ASN A 42 18.79 26.12 -10.88
N ASN A 43 17.51 26.03 -10.51
CA ASN A 43 16.83 27.13 -9.82
C ASN A 43 17.36 27.29 -8.39
N TYR A 44 17.49 26.18 -7.67
CA TYR A 44 18.12 26.15 -6.36
C TYR A 44 19.54 26.73 -6.39
N GLU A 45 20.38 26.31 -7.35
CA GLU A 45 21.76 26.80 -7.48
C GLU A 45 21.83 28.31 -7.69
N LYS A 46 21.04 28.85 -8.64
CA LYS A 46 20.97 30.31 -8.89
C LYS A 46 20.51 31.08 -7.65
N GLN A 47 19.56 30.54 -6.90
CA GLN A 47 19.06 31.17 -5.68
C GLN A 47 20.13 31.16 -4.58
N ILE A 48 20.88 30.07 -4.42
CA ILE A 48 22.00 30.00 -3.48
C ILE A 48 23.12 30.96 -3.87
N GLU A 49 23.47 31.06 -5.15
CA GLU A 49 24.46 32.03 -5.64
C GLU A 49 24.03 33.47 -5.35
N THR A 50 22.75 33.78 -5.57
CA THR A 50 22.19 35.10 -5.23
C THR A 50 22.32 35.39 -3.74
N LEU A 51 22.02 34.41 -2.85
CA LEU A 51 22.18 34.57 -1.41
C LEU A 51 23.64 34.79 -0.99
N LYS A 52 24.61 34.14 -1.67
CA LYS A 52 26.05 34.36 -1.43
C LYS A 52 26.47 35.79 -1.78
N LEU A 53 25.94 36.35 -2.86
CA LEU A 53 26.23 37.73 -3.28
C LEU A 53 25.63 38.77 -2.33
N ILE A 54 24.41 38.53 -1.83
CA ILE A 54 23.73 39.44 -0.89
C ILE A 54 24.37 39.39 0.50
N PHE A 55 24.78 38.19 0.96
CA PHE A 55 25.32 37.97 2.30
C PHE A 55 26.73 37.33 2.27
N PRO A 56 27.75 38.03 1.73
CA PRO A 56 29.08 37.45 1.51
C PRO A 56 29.77 37.03 2.82
N GLN A 57 29.50 37.74 3.93
CA GLN A 57 30.04 37.41 5.25
C GLN A 57 29.46 36.10 5.84
N GLN A 58 28.33 35.62 5.30
CA GLN A 58 27.60 34.44 5.76
C GLN A 58 27.81 33.21 4.87
N ALA A 59 28.86 33.20 4.03
CA ALA A 59 29.12 32.14 3.07
C ALA A 59 29.11 30.72 3.68
N LYS A 60 29.59 30.56 4.93
CA LYS A 60 29.56 29.28 5.65
C LYS A 60 28.16 28.68 5.77
N HIS A 61 27.13 29.51 5.98
CA HIS A 61 25.75 29.04 6.07
C HIS A 61 25.21 28.56 4.71
N THR A 62 25.56 29.23 3.62
CA THR A 62 25.17 28.78 2.27
C THR A 62 25.84 27.46 1.88
N VAL A 63 27.09 27.24 2.31
CA VAL A 63 27.77 25.93 2.12
C VAL A 63 27.06 24.84 2.91
N MET A 64 26.70 25.11 4.17
CA MET A 64 25.95 24.17 5.00
C MET A 64 24.59 23.83 4.40
N LEU A 65 23.85 24.82 3.87
CA LEU A 65 22.57 24.60 3.18
C LEU A 65 22.73 23.67 1.97
N ASN A 66 23.74 23.89 1.13
CA ASN A 66 24.04 23.03 -0.01
C ASN A 66 24.35 21.59 0.42
N GLN A 67 25.16 21.44 1.48
CA GLN A 67 25.50 20.11 2.00
C GLN A 67 24.27 19.38 2.55
N CYS A 68 23.40 20.08 3.30
CA CYS A 68 22.15 19.51 3.78
C CYS A 68 21.23 19.10 2.62
N PHE A 69 21.11 19.93 1.59
CA PHE A 69 20.28 19.61 0.43
C PHE A 69 20.83 18.42 -0.36
N GLN A 70 22.15 18.36 -0.59
CA GLN A 70 22.77 17.21 -1.26
C GLN A 70 22.52 15.91 -0.49
N ASN A 71 22.62 15.93 0.85
CA ASN A 71 22.29 14.76 1.65
C ASN A 71 20.83 14.30 1.49
N ILE A 72 19.88 15.22 1.30
CA ILE A 72 18.47 14.88 1.03
C ILE A 72 18.32 14.22 -0.34
N ILE A 73 19.00 14.74 -1.37
CA ILE A 73 19.02 14.14 -2.71
C ILE A 73 19.65 12.74 -2.66
N ASP A 74 20.75 12.56 -1.95
CA ASP A 74 21.41 11.26 -1.80
C ASP A 74 20.52 10.27 -1.03
N MET A 75 19.79 10.73 0.00
CA MET A 75 18.83 9.91 0.74
C MET A 75 17.68 9.41 -0.14
N LYS A 76 17.20 10.23 -1.08
CA LYS A 76 16.20 9.81 -2.07
C LYS A 76 16.68 8.57 -2.85
N ASP A 77 17.93 8.56 -3.29
CA ASP A 77 18.47 7.49 -4.14
C ASP A 77 18.96 6.27 -3.35
N GLN A 78 19.46 6.47 -2.14
CA GLN A 78 20.09 5.40 -1.37
C GLN A 78 19.18 4.77 -0.31
N LYS A 79 18.17 5.50 0.19
CA LYS A 79 17.33 5.01 1.28
C LYS A 79 15.93 4.68 0.84
N LEU A 80 15.25 5.56 0.12
CA LEU A 80 13.82 5.40 -0.14
C LEU A 80 13.53 4.22 -1.07
N GLY A 81 12.41 3.56 -0.83
CA GLY A 81 11.89 2.53 -1.72
C GLY A 81 10.70 3.03 -2.53
N ILE A 82 10.57 2.51 -3.74
CA ILE A 82 9.54 2.84 -4.73
C ILE A 82 8.87 1.53 -5.11
N PHE A 83 7.58 1.43 -4.81
CA PHE A 83 6.75 0.34 -5.28
C PHE A 83 5.78 0.88 -6.35
N SER A 84 6.18 0.69 -7.60
CA SER A 84 5.43 1.05 -8.81
C SER A 84 4.24 0.12 -9.03
N LEU A 85 3.03 0.67 -9.07
CA LEU A 85 1.78 -0.01 -9.40
C LEU A 85 1.15 0.67 -10.61
N SER A 86 0.34 -0.05 -11.38
CA SER A 86 -0.50 0.54 -12.42
C SER A 86 -1.95 0.64 -11.94
N LYS A 87 -2.73 1.54 -12.53
CA LYS A 87 -4.19 1.55 -12.42
C LYS A 87 -4.88 0.68 -13.48
N ASN A 88 -4.12 0.08 -14.41
CA ASN A 88 -4.64 -0.74 -15.51
C ASN A 88 -4.10 -2.17 -15.45
N TYR A 89 -4.96 -3.18 -15.60
CA TYR A 89 -4.57 -4.60 -15.66
C TYR A 89 -4.49 -5.17 -17.08
N ASN A 90 -5.01 -4.46 -18.07
CA ASN A 90 -5.17 -4.93 -19.45
C ASN A 90 -4.31 -4.14 -20.47
N ASP A 91 -3.30 -3.41 -20.00
CA ASP A 91 -2.38 -2.70 -20.89
C ASP A 91 -1.39 -3.68 -21.53
N GLU A 92 -1.40 -3.74 -22.86
CA GLU A 92 -0.59 -4.71 -23.63
C GLU A 92 0.92 -4.50 -23.47
N LEU A 93 1.37 -3.25 -23.33
CA LEU A 93 2.78 -2.93 -23.16
C LEU A 93 3.25 -3.35 -21.77
N LEU A 94 2.43 -3.15 -20.73
CA LEU A 94 2.73 -3.64 -19.38
C LEU A 94 2.84 -5.15 -19.33
N TRP A 95 1.95 -5.88 -20.02
CA TRP A 95 2.07 -7.33 -20.14
C TRP A 95 3.33 -7.78 -20.89
N ALA A 96 3.70 -7.07 -21.96
CA ALA A 96 4.90 -7.36 -22.73
C ALA A 96 6.18 -7.11 -21.93
N HIS A 97 6.28 -5.97 -21.26
CA HIS A 97 7.49 -5.53 -20.55
C HIS A 97 7.66 -6.14 -19.16
N TYR A 98 6.59 -6.21 -18.36
CA TYR A 98 6.70 -6.53 -16.94
C TYR A 98 6.12 -7.89 -16.54
N ALA A 99 5.38 -8.54 -17.43
CA ALA A 99 4.87 -9.90 -17.22
C ALA A 99 5.52 -10.92 -18.15
N ASP A 100 6.82 -10.76 -18.40
CA ASP A 100 7.66 -11.72 -19.15
C ASP A 100 7.04 -12.13 -20.48
N SER A 101 6.71 -11.13 -21.32
CA SER A 101 6.07 -11.35 -22.62
C SER A 101 4.79 -12.20 -22.51
N HIS A 102 3.92 -11.86 -21.55
CA HIS A 102 2.68 -12.56 -21.20
C HIS A 102 2.84 -13.97 -20.60
N LYS A 103 4.03 -14.39 -20.18
CA LYS A 103 4.25 -15.66 -19.44
C LYS A 103 4.06 -15.50 -17.93
N GLY A 104 4.12 -14.27 -17.43
CA GLY A 104 3.92 -13.92 -16.03
C GLY A 104 2.46 -13.71 -15.65
N PHE A 105 2.24 -12.90 -14.63
CA PHE A 105 0.93 -12.63 -14.04
C PHE A 105 0.84 -11.18 -13.54
N CYS A 106 -0.39 -10.73 -13.27
CA CYS A 106 -0.68 -9.42 -12.69
C CYS A 106 -1.50 -9.60 -11.41
N ILE A 107 -1.06 -8.95 -10.34
CA ILE A 107 -1.67 -8.98 -9.01
C ILE A 107 -2.55 -7.74 -8.86
N GLU A 108 -3.82 -7.92 -8.52
CA GLU A 108 -4.73 -6.84 -8.17
C GLU A 108 -4.78 -6.66 -6.65
N TYR A 109 -4.37 -5.48 -6.21
CA TYR A 109 -4.43 -5.05 -4.83
C TYR A 109 -5.58 -4.08 -4.61
N GLU A 110 -6.22 -4.17 -3.46
CA GLU A 110 -7.02 -3.10 -2.91
C GLU A 110 -6.14 -2.17 -2.08
N LEU A 111 -5.98 -0.92 -2.53
CA LEU A 111 -4.93 -0.03 -2.07
C LEU A 111 -5.02 0.28 -0.57
N ASN A 112 -6.23 0.45 -0.01
CA ASN A 112 -6.34 0.81 1.41
C ASN A 112 -5.88 -0.35 2.30
N LYS A 113 -6.19 -1.60 1.95
CA LYS A 113 -5.65 -2.78 2.63
C LYS A 113 -4.15 -2.98 2.40
N LEU A 114 -3.63 -2.64 1.22
CA LEU A 114 -2.19 -2.68 0.96
C LEU A 114 -1.42 -1.69 1.85
N LEU A 115 -2.00 -0.51 2.11
CA LEU A 115 -1.45 0.53 2.98
C LEU A 115 -1.77 0.34 4.47
N LYS A 116 -2.74 -0.51 4.83
CA LYS A 116 -3.13 -0.76 6.22
C LYS A 116 -1.94 -1.33 7.01
N GLY A 117 -1.65 -0.72 8.17
CA GLY A 117 -0.57 -1.16 9.05
C GLY A 117 0.86 -0.90 8.52
N GLN A 118 0.98 -0.20 7.40
CA GLN A 118 2.28 0.27 6.91
C GLN A 118 2.81 1.39 7.81
N ASN A 119 4.11 1.66 7.70
CA ASN A 119 4.75 2.78 8.39
C ASN A 119 4.02 4.10 8.03
N PRO A 120 3.61 4.92 9.02
CA PRO A 120 2.86 6.16 8.77
C PRO A 120 3.66 7.20 7.97
N LYS A 121 4.97 7.00 7.79
CA LYS A 121 5.82 7.80 6.90
C LYS A 121 5.76 7.37 5.43
N HIS A 122 5.16 6.22 5.11
CA HIS A 122 4.94 5.84 3.73
C HIS A 122 4.01 6.85 3.05
N ARG A 123 4.29 7.11 1.77
CA ARG A 123 3.51 8.02 0.93
C ARG A 123 3.02 7.29 -0.28
N TYR A 124 1.94 7.77 -0.89
CA TYR A 124 1.54 7.29 -2.19
C TYR A 124 0.97 8.42 -3.02
N PHE A 125 1.23 8.35 -4.32
CA PHE A 125 0.75 9.34 -5.26
C PHE A 125 0.75 8.82 -6.69
N ASP A 126 -0.08 9.44 -7.50
CA ASP A 126 -0.07 9.24 -8.94
C ASP A 126 1.19 9.82 -9.57
N GLY A 127 1.71 9.10 -10.58
CA GLY A 127 2.78 9.57 -11.44
C GLY A 127 2.34 10.81 -12.24
N THR A 128 3.27 11.76 -12.38
CA THR A 128 3.11 12.96 -13.20
C THR A 128 4.01 12.81 -14.44
N TYR A 129 3.40 12.92 -15.62
CA TYR A 129 4.06 12.65 -16.89
C TYR A 129 4.40 13.94 -17.63
N THR A 130 5.67 14.11 -17.98
CA THR A 130 6.19 15.36 -18.57
C THR A 130 7.39 15.07 -19.46
N ASP A 131 7.63 15.92 -20.46
CA ASP A 131 8.87 15.93 -21.25
C ASP A 131 9.93 16.87 -20.65
N ASN A 132 9.54 17.72 -19.70
CA ASN A 132 10.42 18.66 -19.02
C ASN A 132 10.78 18.13 -17.63
N LEU A 133 12.07 18.17 -17.29
CA LEU A 133 12.52 17.79 -15.96
C LEU A 133 11.96 18.75 -14.90
N PRO A 134 11.46 18.23 -13.75
CA PRO A 134 11.12 19.07 -12.62
C PRO A 134 12.39 19.79 -12.12
N ASN A 135 12.27 21.07 -11.75
CA ASN A 135 13.39 21.90 -11.34
C ASN A 135 13.15 22.43 -9.92
N ILE A 136 13.94 21.93 -8.97
CA ILE A 136 13.80 22.20 -7.54
C ILE A 136 14.27 23.62 -7.22
N SER A 137 13.49 24.34 -6.43
CA SER A 137 13.79 25.66 -5.89
C SER A 137 13.75 25.68 -4.35
N LEU A 138 14.27 26.74 -3.73
CA LEU A 138 14.19 26.95 -2.28
C LEU A 138 12.74 27.01 -1.78
N SER A 139 11.81 27.56 -2.56
CA SER A 139 10.39 27.61 -2.18
C SER A 139 9.77 26.21 -2.08
N ASP A 140 10.17 25.28 -2.94
CA ASP A 140 9.67 23.91 -2.89
C ASP A 140 10.17 23.16 -1.64
N ILE A 141 11.39 23.47 -1.20
CA ILE A 141 12.00 22.89 0.01
C ILE A 141 11.35 23.45 1.27
N LEU A 142 11.01 24.75 1.26
CA LEU A 142 10.45 25.46 2.42
C LEU A 142 8.93 25.44 2.48
N SER A 143 8.26 24.92 1.46
CA SER A 143 6.79 24.86 1.40
C SER A 143 6.24 24.08 2.59
N LYS A 144 5.19 24.65 3.21
CA LYS A 144 4.44 24.03 4.32
C LYS A 144 3.02 23.63 3.91
N GLU A 145 2.67 23.80 2.64
CA GLU A 145 1.31 23.55 2.16
C GLU A 145 1.05 22.04 2.00
N ASP A 146 2.05 21.30 1.54
CA ASP A 146 2.01 19.84 1.40
C ASP A 146 3.35 19.24 1.81
N ASP A 147 3.34 18.48 2.92
CA ASP A 147 4.50 17.74 3.44
C ASP A 147 5.08 16.75 2.40
N ASN A 148 4.33 16.42 1.34
CA ASN A 148 4.72 15.49 0.30
C ASN A 148 5.18 16.15 -1.00
N SER A 149 5.13 17.49 -1.08
CA SER A 149 5.45 18.22 -2.31
C SER A 149 6.87 17.93 -2.82
N LEU A 150 7.87 18.02 -1.95
CA LEU A 150 9.27 17.76 -2.31
C LEU A 150 9.49 16.30 -2.74
N ILE A 151 8.93 15.32 -2.02
CA ILE A 151 9.09 13.91 -2.38
C ILE A 151 8.38 13.58 -3.71
N ARG A 152 7.21 14.17 -3.95
CA ARG A 152 6.49 14.02 -5.22
C ARG A 152 7.28 14.68 -6.36
N MET A 153 7.91 15.82 -6.13
CA MET A 153 8.78 16.45 -7.12
C MET A 153 10.00 15.58 -7.44
N MET A 154 10.57 14.94 -6.43
CA MET A 154 11.73 14.08 -6.56
C MET A 154 11.46 12.70 -7.18
N LEU A 155 10.32 12.08 -6.88
CA LEU A 155 10.04 10.67 -7.22
C LEU A 155 8.71 10.46 -7.92
N GLY A 156 7.93 11.50 -8.17
CA GLY A 156 6.61 11.41 -8.81
C GLY A 156 6.61 11.75 -10.28
N TYR A 157 7.71 12.24 -10.85
CA TYR A 157 7.78 12.60 -12.26
C TYR A 157 8.39 11.47 -13.10
N LYS A 158 7.84 11.28 -14.31
CA LYS A 158 8.34 10.33 -15.31
C LYS A 158 8.20 10.92 -16.71
N ALA A 159 9.06 10.47 -17.64
CA ALA A 159 8.99 10.92 -19.03
C ALA A 159 7.63 10.60 -19.66
N LYS A 160 7.09 11.52 -20.47
CA LYS A 160 5.73 11.40 -21.00
C LYS A 160 5.46 10.14 -21.82
N LYS A 161 6.48 9.59 -22.48
CA LYS A 161 6.41 8.30 -23.17
C LYS A 161 5.93 7.12 -22.29
N TRP A 162 6.06 7.21 -20.97
CA TRP A 162 5.62 6.17 -20.03
C TRP A 162 4.21 6.42 -19.45
N GLU A 163 3.47 7.39 -19.98
CA GLU A 163 2.11 7.74 -19.50
C GLU A 163 1.14 6.54 -19.55
N TYR A 164 1.35 5.61 -20.48
CA TYR A 164 0.56 4.37 -20.57
C TYR A 164 0.65 3.49 -19.32
N GLU A 165 1.72 3.61 -18.51
CA GLU A 165 1.84 2.86 -17.26
C GLU A 165 0.74 3.20 -16.26
N ASN A 166 0.17 4.42 -16.35
CA ASN A 166 -0.85 4.95 -15.46
C ASN A 166 -0.52 4.65 -13.98
N GLU A 167 0.68 5.09 -13.60
CA GLU A 167 1.40 4.62 -12.43
C GLU A 167 0.89 5.27 -11.14
N LEU A 168 0.75 4.46 -10.10
CA LEU A 168 0.65 4.90 -8.72
C LEU A 168 1.88 4.38 -7.98
N ARG A 169 2.62 5.27 -7.32
CA ARG A 169 3.82 4.93 -6.55
C ARG A 169 3.49 4.88 -5.08
N ILE A 170 3.95 3.84 -4.40
CA ILE A 170 4.08 3.84 -2.94
C ILE A 170 5.55 4.08 -2.60
N ILE A 171 5.84 5.12 -1.84
CA ILE A 171 7.18 5.47 -1.36
C ILE A 171 7.33 4.95 0.07
N THR A 172 8.32 4.08 0.28
CA THR A 172 8.66 3.49 1.58
C THR A 172 9.87 4.18 2.19
N GLU A 173 9.94 4.23 3.53
CA GLU A 173 11.05 4.88 4.25
C GLU A 173 12.40 4.23 3.92
N ASN A 174 12.40 2.92 3.70
CA ASN A 174 13.55 2.16 3.25
C ASN A 174 13.19 1.32 2.01
N TYR A 175 14.10 1.22 1.05
CA TYR A 175 14.01 0.25 -0.04
C TYR A 175 14.13 -1.17 0.53
N GLY A 176 13.56 -2.11 -0.21
CA GLY A 176 13.59 -3.52 0.12
C GLY A 176 12.22 -4.10 0.47
N LEU A 177 12.26 -5.11 1.34
CA LEU A 177 11.12 -5.97 1.60
C LEU A 177 10.13 -5.32 2.56
N ASN A 178 8.87 -5.27 2.14
CA ASN A 178 7.75 -4.77 2.94
C ASN A 178 6.67 -5.86 2.98
N SER A 179 6.03 -6.04 4.14
CA SER A 179 4.89 -6.97 4.29
C SER A 179 3.58 -6.20 4.13
N TYR A 180 2.51 -6.87 3.71
CA TYR A 180 1.18 -6.30 3.61
C TYR A 180 0.10 -7.23 4.18
N ASP A 181 -1.10 -6.73 4.42
CA ASP A 181 -2.25 -7.55 4.81
C ASP A 181 -2.61 -8.48 3.65
N TYR A 182 -2.56 -9.80 3.83
CA TYR A 182 -2.86 -10.78 2.77
C TYR A 182 -4.20 -10.53 2.07
N ARG A 183 -5.17 -9.90 2.77
CA ARG A 183 -6.50 -9.53 2.25
C ARG A 183 -6.44 -8.39 1.23
N ALA A 184 -5.29 -7.75 1.04
CA ALA A 184 -5.05 -6.73 0.04
C ALA A 184 -5.10 -7.31 -1.38
N VAL A 185 -4.64 -8.55 -1.59
CA VAL A 185 -4.76 -9.20 -2.91
C VAL A 185 -6.20 -9.64 -3.12
N LYS A 186 -6.83 -9.15 -4.18
CA LYS A 186 -8.24 -9.47 -4.53
C LYS A 186 -8.33 -10.44 -5.69
N SER A 187 -7.46 -10.27 -6.68
CA SER A 187 -7.48 -11.07 -7.88
C SER A 187 -6.07 -11.30 -8.41
N ILE A 188 -5.87 -12.41 -9.12
CA ILE A 188 -4.67 -12.66 -9.91
C ILE A 188 -5.09 -12.93 -11.35
N TYR A 189 -4.47 -12.18 -12.27
CA TYR A 189 -4.64 -12.31 -13.70
C TYR A 189 -3.42 -13.06 -14.25
N PHE A 190 -3.64 -14.19 -14.90
CA PHE A 190 -2.58 -14.98 -15.53
C PHE A 190 -2.36 -14.54 -16.96
N GLY A 191 -1.12 -14.33 -17.34
CA GLY A 191 -0.76 -13.91 -18.69
C GLY A 191 -1.19 -14.93 -19.74
N LEU A 192 -1.48 -14.45 -20.95
CA LEU A 192 -1.96 -15.25 -22.07
C LEU A 192 -1.13 -16.53 -22.30
N ARG A 193 0.19 -16.44 -22.14
CA ARG A 193 1.17 -17.50 -22.42
C ARG A 193 1.66 -18.23 -21.17
N MET A 194 1.17 -17.88 -19.99
CA MET A 194 1.55 -18.54 -18.73
C MET A 194 1.16 -20.02 -18.75
N SER A 195 2.06 -20.89 -18.27
CA SER A 195 1.85 -22.33 -18.25
C SER A 195 0.84 -22.77 -17.18
N ASP A 196 0.11 -23.85 -17.44
CA ASP A 196 -0.85 -24.39 -16.47
C ASP A 196 -0.18 -24.89 -15.18
N SER A 197 1.08 -25.34 -15.25
CA SER A 197 1.86 -25.75 -14.08
C SER A 197 2.11 -24.57 -13.13
N GLU A 198 2.50 -23.42 -13.66
CA GLU A 198 2.75 -22.20 -12.87
C GLU A 198 1.46 -21.60 -12.33
N ILE A 199 0.38 -21.59 -13.13
CA ILE A 199 -0.96 -21.19 -12.67
C ILE A 199 -1.37 -22.02 -11.45
N THR A 200 -1.22 -23.34 -11.55
CA THR A 200 -1.56 -24.28 -10.48
C THR A 200 -0.73 -24.03 -9.22
N LYS A 201 0.58 -23.76 -9.35
CA LYS A 201 1.44 -23.40 -8.21
C LYS A 201 1.03 -22.10 -7.52
N ILE A 202 0.65 -21.08 -8.29
CA ILE A 202 0.16 -19.82 -7.71
C ILE A 202 -1.15 -20.06 -6.96
N MET A 203 -2.12 -20.74 -7.56
CA MET A 203 -3.42 -21.00 -6.92
C MET A 203 -3.24 -21.78 -5.60
N ASP A 204 -2.42 -22.84 -5.58
CA ASP A 204 -2.14 -23.59 -4.35
C ASP A 204 -1.46 -22.73 -3.28
N THR A 205 -0.51 -21.87 -3.67
CA THR A 205 0.17 -20.94 -2.75
C THR A 205 -0.81 -19.94 -2.12
N MET A 206 -1.81 -19.52 -2.88
CA MET A 206 -2.77 -18.49 -2.51
C MET A 206 -4.07 -19.02 -1.89
N LYS A 207 -4.21 -20.34 -1.74
CA LYS A 207 -5.42 -20.98 -1.18
C LYS A 207 -5.86 -20.38 0.16
N GLY A 208 -7.17 -20.34 0.36
CA GLY A 208 -7.79 -19.85 1.60
C GLY A 208 -7.76 -18.33 1.80
N ARG A 209 -7.26 -17.55 0.83
CA ARG A 209 -7.24 -16.08 0.88
C ARG A 209 -8.44 -15.41 0.21
N ASN A 210 -9.39 -16.19 -0.33
CA ASN A 210 -10.57 -15.71 -1.05
C ASN A 210 -10.20 -14.81 -2.26
N ILE A 211 -9.34 -15.33 -3.14
CA ILE A 211 -8.83 -14.62 -4.32
C ILE A 211 -9.57 -15.11 -5.57
N ARG A 212 -9.89 -14.17 -6.47
CA ARG A 212 -10.43 -14.49 -7.79
C ARG A 212 -9.32 -14.68 -8.81
N TYR A 213 -9.52 -15.60 -9.75
CA TYR A 213 -8.53 -15.91 -10.75
C TYR A 213 -9.05 -15.62 -12.15
N PHE A 214 -8.21 -15.02 -12.99
CA PHE A 214 -8.52 -14.68 -14.37
C PHE A 214 -7.40 -15.15 -15.28
N LYS A 215 -7.73 -15.52 -16.52
CA LYS A 215 -6.76 -15.78 -17.59
C LYS A 215 -6.98 -14.75 -18.69
N MET A 216 -5.92 -14.05 -19.07
CA MET A 216 -5.96 -13.12 -20.20
C MET A 216 -6.12 -13.90 -21.51
N LYS A 217 -7.00 -13.42 -22.39
CA LYS A 217 -7.19 -13.94 -23.76
C LYS A 217 -7.19 -12.80 -24.77
N LEU A 218 -6.69 -13.07 -25.97
CA LEU A 218 -6.85 -12.15 -27.09
C LEU A 218 -8.31 -12.12 -27.52
N LYS A 219 -8.88 -10.92 -27.63
CA LYS A 219 -10.24 -10.73 -28.11
C LYS A 219 -10.28 -11.00 -29.62
N PRO A 220 -11.26 -11.78 -30.13
CA PRO A 220 -11.37 -12.04 -31.56
C PRO A 220 -11.47 -10.74 -32.38
N ASN A 221 -10.73 -10.68 -33.50
CA ASN A 221 -10.71 -9.55 -34.43
C ASN A 221 -10.37 -8.18 -33.78
N SER A 222 -9.54 -8.16 -32.72
CA SER A 222 -9.02 -6.90 -32.16
C SER A 222 -7.60 -7.06 -31.59
N PHE A 223 -6.96 -5.93 -31.27
CA PHE A 223 -5.68 -5.87 -30.54
C PHE A 223 -5.86 -5.87 -29.02
N GLN A 224 -7.07 -6.11 -28.52
CA GLN A 224 -7.39 -6.00 -27.09
C GLN A 224 -7.31 -7.35 -26.37
N LEU A 225 -7.03 -7.28 -25.07
CA LEU A 225 -7.06 -8.43 -24.18
C LEU A 225 -8.30 -8.38 -23.29
N ASP A 226 -8.96 -9.53 -23.14
CA ASP A 226 -10.05 -9.74 -22.18
C ASP A 226 -9.57 -10.63 -21.03
N ALA A 227 -10.00 -10.32 -19.81
CA ALA A 227 -9.79 -11.16 -18.63
C ALA A 227 -10.99 -12.10 -18.45
N ILE A 228 -10.77 -13.40 -18.60
CA ILE A 228 -11.82 -14.41 -18.39
C ILE A 228 -11.61 -15.05 -17.03
N GLN A 229 -12.62 -14.99 -16.17
CA GLN A 229 -12.58 -15.62 -14.86
C GLN A 229 -12.45 -17.14 -15.04
N ILE A 230 -11.58 -17.75 -14.24
CA ILE A 230 -11.38 -19.19 -14.19
C ILE A 230 -11.61 -19.70 -12.76
N GLU A 231 -11.96 -20.97 -12.65
CA GLU A 231 -12.20 -21.59 -11.35
C GLU A 231 -10.91 -21.71 -10.54
N ASP A 232 -11.04 -21.55 -9.22
CA ASP A 232 -9.97 -21.90 -8.29
C ASP A 232 -9.80 -23.42 -8.28
N LYS A 233 -8.59 -23.90 -8.56
CA LYS A 233 -8.26 -25.33 -8.53
C LYS A 233 -8.13 -25.89 -7.10
N PHE A 234 -8.01 -25.02 -6.09
CA PHE A 234 -7.81 -25.41 -4.69
C PHE A 234 -8.83 -24.74 -3.76
N PRO A 235 -10.14 -24.87 -4.03
CA PRO A 235 -11.17 -24.28 -3.18
C PRO A 235 -11.07 -24.91 -1.80
N THR A 236 -11.08 -24.08 -0.76
CA THR A 236 -10.97 -24.56 0.62
C THR A 236 -11.80 -23.71 1.57
N LYS A 237 -12.44 -24.38 2.54
CA LYS A 237 -13.06 -23.70 3.68
C LYS A 237 -12.03 -23.23 4.70
N LYS A 238 -10.81 -23.77 4.67
CA LYS A 238 -9.74 -23.36 5.59
C LYS A 238 -9.19 -22.00 5.16
N ARG A 239 -9.52 -20.97 5.93
CA ARG A 239 -9.05 -19.60 5.70
C ARG A 239 -7.59 -19.44 6.07
N TYR A 240 -6.86 -18.71 5.24
CA TYR A 240 -5.45 -18.40 5.46
C TYR A 240 -5.29 -17.41 6.62
N LYS A 241 -4.37 -17.70 7.55
CA LYS A 241 -4.11 -16.89 8.77
C LYS A 241 -5.36 -16.53 9.58
N TYR A 242 -6.40 -17.36 9.50
CA TYR A 242 -7.64 -17.15 10.24
C TYR A 242 -7.56 -17.78 11.61
N SER A 243 -7.95 -17.01 12.62
CA SER A 243 -8.09 -17.46 14.00
C SER A 243 -9.19 -16.67 14.68
N ILE A 244 -9.88 -17.32 15.62
CA ILE A 244 -10.83 -16.66 16.51
C ILE A 244 -10.14 -16.55 17.87
N ALA A 245 -9.59 -15.37 18.17
CA ALA A 245 -8.93 -15.11 19.44
C ALA A 245 -9.93 -15.14 20.61
N PRO A 246 -9.52 -15.45 21.85
CA PRO A 246 -10.34 -15.21 23.03
C PRO A 246 -10.70 -13.73 23.21
N ILE A 247 -11.83 -13.49 23.85
CA ILE A 247 -12.21 -12.20 24.43
C ILE A 247 -11.99 -12.31 25.94
N ALA A 248 -11.21 -11.40 26.53
CA ALA A 248 -10.92 -11.43 27.96
C ALA A 248 -12.19 -11.22 28.80
N GLU A 249 -12.19 -11.75 30.03
CA GLU A 249 -13.29 -11.53 30.97
C GLU A 249 -13.49 -10.02 31.19
N ARG A 250 -14.72 -9.53 31.04
CA ARG A 250 -15.09 -8.09 31.13
C ARG A 250 -14.45 -7.19 30.06
N ALA A 251 -13.88 -7.74 28.99
CA ALA A 251 -13.43 -6.93 27.87
C ALA A 251 -14.59 -6.18 27.19
N VAL A 252 -15.80 -6.76 27.23
CA VAL A 252 -17.03 -6.12 26.78
C VAL A 252 -17.95 -5.96 27.98
N ASP A 253 -18.22 -4.72 28.38
CA ASP A 253 -19.11 -4.39 29.49
C ASP A 253 -20.04 -3.24 29.10
N PRO A 254 -21.26 -3.53 28.63
CA PRO A 254 -22.25 -2.50 28.28
C PRO A 254 -22.63 -1.55 29.43
N SER A 255 -22.34 -1.90 30.69
CA SER A 255 -22.67 -1.06 31.84
C SER A 255 -21.79 0.19 31.97
N THR A 256 -20.63 0.21 31.30
CA THR A 256 -19.73 1.37 31.26
C THR A 256 -20.27 2.51 30.38
N LEU A 257 -21.21 2.20 29.47
CA LEU A 257 -21.81 3.20 28.58
C LEU A 257 -22.66 4.20 29.36
N LYS A 258 -22.43 5.49 29.09
CA LYS A 258 -23.33 6.57 29.55
C LYS A 258 -24.75 6.31 29.05
N SER A 259 -25.74 6.74 29.82
CA SER A 259 -27.17 6.51 29.55
C SER A 259 -27.59 6.89 28.12
N GLU A 260 -27.05 7.98 27.59
CA GLU A 260 -27.34 8.48 26.24
C GLU A 260 -26.79 7.57 25.11
N TYR A 261 -25.81 6.71 25.38
CA TYR A 261 -25.22 5.78 24.42
C TYR A 261 -25.67 4.33 24.60
N LYS A 262 -26.59 4.04 25.54
CA LYS A 262 -27.01 2.66 25.84
C LYS A 262 -27.62 1.92 24.66
N GLU A 263 -28.26 2.62 23.73
CA GLU A 263 -28.81 2.02 22.50
C GLU A 263 -27.75 1.38 21.61
N PHE A 264 -26.49 1.81 21.75
CA PHE A 264 -25.37 1.31 20.97
C PHE A 264 -24.66 0.11 21.60
N SER A 265 -25.13 -0.41 22.73
CA SER A 265 -24.48 -1.55 23.40
C SER A 265 -24.20 -2.77 22.52
N PRO A 266 -25.06 -3.17 21.55
CA PRO A 266 -24.77 -4.34 20.72
C PRO A 266 -23.52 -4.17 19.84
N TYR A 267 -23.11 -2.92 19.58
CA TYR A 267 -21.91 -2.62 18.79
C TYR A 267 -20.61 -2.97 19.51
N LEU A 268 -20.63 -3.08 20.85
CA LEU A 268 -19.46 -3.54 21.60
C LEU A 268 -19.15 -5.01 21.30
N ASP A 269 -20.16 -5.88 21.36
CA ASP A 269 -20.03 -7.30 21.02
C ASP A 269 -19.67 -7.49 19.54
N LYS A 270 -20.35 -6.76 18.64
CA LYS A 270 -20.01 -6.80 17.21
C LYS A 270 -18.54 -6.42 16.96
N LEU A 271 -18.06 -5.36 17.59
CA LEU A 271 -16.67 -4.94 17.44
C LEU A 271 -15.71 -5.99 18.04
N ALA A 272 -16.03 -6.59 19.17
CA ALA A 272 -15.22 -7.67 19.74
C ALA A 272 -15.10 -8.86 18.78
N GLU A 273 -16.20 -9.26 18.14
CA GLU A 273 -16.23 -10.34 17.15
C GLU A 273 -15.44 -10.02 15.87
N ILE A 274 -15.43 -8.76 15.43
CA ILE A 274 -14.56 -8.30 14.33
C ILE A 274 -13.09 -8.42 14.74
N ILE A 275 -12.72 -7.83 15.87
CA ILE A 275 -11.30 -7.72 16.27
C ILE A 275 -10.69 -9.06 16.61
N ARG A 276 -11.43 -9.96 17.26
CA ARG A 276 -10.92 -11.30 17.58
C ARG A 276 -10.60 -12.14 16.33
N ARG A 277 -11.07 -11.74 15.14
CA ARG A 277 -10.80 -12.37 13.84
C ARG A 277 -9.68 -11.69 13.04
N GLU A 278 -9.09 -10.60 13.55
CA GLU A 278 -7.90 -10.02 12.92
C GLU A 278 -6.71 -10.99 13.01
N ALA A 279 -5.95 -11.12 11.92
CA ALA A 279 -4.95 -12.18 11.74
C ALA A 279 -3.79 -12.17 12.75
N ASP A 280 -3.52 -11.01 13.36
CA ASP A 280 -2.50 -10.81 14.37
C ASP A 280 -3.03 -10.71 15.80
N CYS A 281 -4.36 -10.77 15.99
CA CYS A 281 -5.00 -10.73 17.30
C CYS A 281 -4.75 -12.02 18.08
N ILE A 282 -4.29 -11.88 19.32
CA ILE A 282 -4.14 -12.97 20.29
C ILE A 282 -5.28 -12.97 21.29
N GLU A 283 -5.75 -11.81 21.72
CA GLU A 283 -6.80 -11.65 22.72
C GLU A 283 -7.40 -10.24 22.62
N VAL A 284 -8.73 -10.13 22.62
CA VAL A 284 -9.41 -8.84 22.78
C VAL A 284 -9.46 -8.51 24.26
N SER A 285 -8.81 -7.40 24.65
CA SER A 285 -8.64 -7.04 26.05
C SER A 285 -9.69 -6.05 26.56
N TYR A 286 -10.20 -5.17 25.69
CA TYR A 286 -11.19 -4.17 26.08
C TYR A 286 -11.89 -3.57 24.86
N VAL A 287 -13.20 -3.30 24.95
CA VAL A 287 -14.00 -2.68 23.90
C VAL A 287 -14.97 -1.69 24.54
N ASP A 288 -14.99 -0.45 24.05
CA ASP A 288 -15.89 0.59 24.56
C ASP A 288 -16.15 1.68 23.52
N LEU A 289 -17.01 2.64 23.85
CA LEU A 289 -17.26 3.85 23.08
C LEU A 289 -16.23 4.94 23.43
N SER A 290 -15.64 5.56 22.41
CA SER A 290 -14.68 6.65 22.55
C SER A 290 -15.39 7.97 22.83
N HIS A 291 -15.54 8.34 24.11
CA HIS A 291 -16.25 9.56 24.50
C HIS A 291 -15.65 10.85 23.90
N SER A 292 -14.34 10.91 23.72
CA SER A 292 -13.68 12.10 23.15
C SER A 292 -13.83 12.22 21.64
N LYS A 293 -14.23 11.15 20.94
CA LYS A 293 -14.38 11.11 19.48
C LYS A 293 -15.82 10.93 19.03
N SER A 294 -16.74 10.68 19.95
CA SER A 294 -18.13 10.35 19.64
C SER A 294 -19.05 11.55 19.77
N THR A 295 -20.08 11.55 18.93
CA THR A 295 -21.33 12.27 19.15
C THR A 295 -22.48 11.27 19.05
N LEU A 296 -23.69 11.60 19.53
CA LEU A 296 -24.85 10.70 19.41
C LEU A 296 -25.14 10.30 17.95
N ASN A 297 -24.95 11.23 17.01
CA ASN A 297 -25.17 10.96 15.59
C ASN A 297 -24.00 10.22 14.92
N HIS A 298 -22.80 10.30 15.51
CA HIS A 298 -21.58 9.68 14.98
C HIS A 298 -20.82 8.99 16.12
N PRO A 299 -21.32 7.84 16.62
CA PRO A 299 -20.65 7.10 17.66
C PRO A 299 -19.39 6.44 17.09
N ILE A 300 -18.29 6.58 17.82
CA ILE A 300 -16.99 5.98 17.53
C ILE A 300 -16.66 5.01 18.65
N PHE A 301 -16.51 3.74 18.30
CA PHE A 301 -16.10 2.68 19.20
C PHE A 301 -14.60 2.47 19.09
N PHE A 302 -13.99 1.91 20.13
CA PHE A 302 -12.63 1.44 20.08
C PHE A 302 -12.50 0.07 20.72
N ALA A 303 -11.49 -0.66 20.27
CA ALA A 303 -11.10 -1.93 20.83
C ALA A 303 -9.60 -1.92 21.09
N GLN A 304 -9.21 -2.54 22.20
CA GLN A 304 -7.85 -2.85 22.56
C GLN A 304 -7.65 -4.36 22.47
N TYR A 305 -6.56 -4.78 21.84
CA TYR A 305 -6.22 -6.19 21.71
C TYR A 305 -4.71 -6.42 21.72
N LYS A 306 -4.30 -7.62 22.13
CA LYS A 306 -2.89 -8.04 22.12
C LYS A 306 -2.52 -8.59 20.74
N THR A 307 -1.31 -8.28 20.28
CA THR A 307 -0.81 -8.75 18.98
C THR A 307 0.44 -9.61 19.13
N LYS A 308 0.67 -10.52 18.18
CA LYS A 308 1.88 -11.38 18.13
C LYS A 308 3.21 -10.62 18.07
N LYS A 309 3.21 -9.33 17.70
CA LYS A 309 4.43 -8.53 17.61
C LYS A 309 4.88 -7.95 18.95
N ASN A 310 3.97 -7.73 19.89
CA ASN A 310 4.23 -7.07 21.17
C ASN A 310 3.24 -7.56 22.23
N ASP A 311 3.55 -8.66 22.91
CA ASP A 311 2.69 -9.23 23.96
C ASP A 311 2.47 -8.29 25.17
N TRP A 312 3.31 -7.27 25.32
CA TRP A 312 3.29 -6.33 26.46
C TRP A 312 2.43 -5.07 26.22
N LEU A 313 2.07 -4.77 24.96
CA LEU A 313 1.38 -3.52 24.60
C LEU A 313 0.08 -3.84 23.87
N THR A 314 -1.02 -3.25 24.31
CA THR A 314 -2.31 -3.35 23.62
C THR A 314 -2.34 -2.42 22.41
N HIS A 315 -2.82 -2.95 21.28
CA HIS A 315 -3.08 -2.16 20.09
C HIS A 315 -4.50 -1.60 20.16
N THR A 316 -4.67 -0.31 19.88
CA THR A 316 -5.99 0.35 19.92
C THR A 316 -6.45 0.70 18.52
N VAL A 317 -7.63 0.23 18.14
CA VAL A 317 -8.29 0.56 16.86
C VAL A 317 -9.61 1.24 17.12
N HIS A 318 -10.04 2.09 16.17
CA HIS A 318 -11.29 2.83 16.26
C HIS A 318 -12.16 2.52 15.05
N TYR A 319 -13.46 2.35 15.28
CA TYR A 319 -14.45 2.06 14.27
C TYR A 319 -15.67 2.96 14.46
N SER A 320 -16.18 3.48 13.35
CA SER A 320 -17.53 4.04 13.31
C SER A 320 -18.58 2.93 13.28
N LYS A 321 -19.82 3.27 13.63
CA LYS A 321 -20.99 2.38 13.49
C LYS A 321 -21.07 1.72 12.11
N GLN A 322 -20.92 2.51 11.04
CA GLN A 322 -20.99 2.02 9.66
C GLN A 322 -19.90 0.98 9.38
N GLN A 323 -18.66 1.25 9.80
CA GLN A 323 -17.56 0.30 9.61
C GLN A 323 -17.78 -1.01 10.37
N ILE A 324 -18.40 -0.95 11.56
CA ILE A 324 -18.75 -2.16 12.32
C ILE A 324 -19.80 -2.96 11.55
N ASP A 325 -20.88 -2.34 11.09
CA ASP A 325 -21.91 -3.05 10.34
C ASP A 325 -21.32 -3.67 9.05
N GLU A 326 -20.52 -2.93 8.29
CA GLU A 326 -19.88 -3.43 7.07
C GLU A 326 -18.89 -4.59 7.28
N GLU A 327 -18.12 -4.60 8.37
CA GLU A 327 -17.17 -5.69 8.66
C GLU A 327 -17.85 -6.87 9.36
N TYR A 328 -18.85 -6.63 10.21
CA TYR A 328 -19.59 -7.68 10.91
C TYR A 328 -20.44 -8.50 9.94
N ASP A 329 -21.07 -7.87 8.94
CA ASP A 329 -21.87 -8.56 7.91
C ASP A 329 -21.02 -9.48 7.02
N LYS A 330 -19.69 -9.31 7.02
CA LYS A 330 -18.76 -10.20 6.30
C LYS A 330 -18.37 -11.43 7.12
N ILE A 331 -18.76 -11.50 8.40
CA ILE A 331 -18.51 -12.65 9.26
C ILE A 331 -19.60 -13.69 9.01
N ASP A 332 -19.17 -14.84 8.53
CA ASP A 332 -19.99 -15.98 8.11
C ASP A 332 -19.81 -17.20 9.04
N ASP A 333 -19.16 -17.00 10.19
CA ASP A 333 -18.89 -18.02 11.22
C ASP A 333 -19.16 -17.50 12.65
N LEU A 334 -20.19 -16.66 12.78
CA LEU A 334 -20.72 -16.21 14.07
C LEU A 334 -21.40 -17.33 14.85
#